data_AF-A0A7Z0EMX2-F1
#
_entry.id   AF-A0A7Z0EMX2-F1
#
_cell.length_a   1.000
_cell.length_b   1.000
_cell.length_c   1.000
_cell.angle_alpha   90.00
_cell.angle_beta   90.00
_cell.angle_gamma   90.00
#
_symmetry.space_group_name_H-M   'P 1'
#
loop_
_entity.id
_entity.type
_entity.pdbx_description
1 polymer ?
#
loop_
_entity_poly.entity_id
_entity_poly.type
_entity_poly.pdbx_seq_one_letter_code
_entity_poly.pdbx_strand_id
1 'polypeptide(L)'
;MAAEEVYSVERVMEHGPEIYAGTDLDVRAVVARMPHEVKEHVLLDRVPWHRFPHAYGTDDSVPRGLAALRSDDPAQVERALGSLWSTVCHQGATSPSGALAVPFLLRAAADPSAHGRAGTLELVAELARPEHFGDGTRAGLLRSTEDRVLWDNNGYLVHWSVEAARDAVAADADILLSLLDDPVPDIRSPACYALATASGAVGRISAALHDRFRVEEEPAVRASLVLAIGQLARERADGHAVAWTRGLWSDPARPAEVRVGGALAWWCLVDDPVPAELRAVLDDVVTDDTVRLMADVPWMRAVDEHGAGLTRCVARMLRPDARPVVAPDPSV
;
A
#
# COMPACT_ATOMS: atom_id res chain seq x y z
N MET A 1 -33.39 -10.45 -22.26
CA MET A 1 -32.37 -10.08 -21.25
C MET A 1 -31.31 -11.15 -21.32
N ALA A 2 -30.08 -10.81 -21.67
CA ALA A 2 -28.98 -11.78 -21.53
C ALA A 2 -28.89 -12.17 -20.06
N ALA A 3 -28.70 -13.45 -19.75
CA ALA A 3 -28.41 -13.86 -18.38
C ALA A 3 -27.18 -13.07 -17.91
N GLU A 4 -27.28 -12.41 -16.77
CA GLU A 4 -26.15 -11.68 -16.23
C GLU A 4 -25.06 -12.70 -15.89
N GLU A 5 -23.90 -12.56 -16.53
CA GLU A 5 -22.81 -13.52 -16.36
C GLU A 5 -22.26 -13.39 -14.94
N VAL A 6 -22.22 -14.51 -14.21
CA VAL A 6 -21.72 -14.58 -12.83
C VAL A 6 -20.35 -15.23 -12.85
N TYR A 7 -19.41 -14.70 -12.06
CA TYR A 7 -18.10 -15.31 -11.89
C TYR A 7 -18.23 -16.75 -11.40
N SER A 8 -17.64 -17.69 -12.14
CA SER A 8 -17.68 -19.12 -11.83
C SER A 8 -16.26 -19.65 -11.65
N VAL A 9 -15.95 -20.08 -10.43
CA VAL A 9 -14.69 -20.76 -10.08
C VAL A 9 -14.55 -22.06 -10.85
N GLU A 10 -15.64 -22.79 -11.07
CA GLU A 10 -15.64 -24.02 -11.87
C GLU A 10 -15.14 -23.77 -13.30
N ARG A 11 -15.63 -22.70 -13.95
CA ARG A 11 -15.16 -22.31 -15.29
C ARG A 11 -13.70 -21.85 -15.28
N VAL A 12 -13.26 -21.17 -14.23
CA VAL A 12 -11.83 -20.79 -14.07
C VAL A 12 -10.95 -22.02 -13.93
N MET A 13 -11.37 -23.02 -13.16
CA MET A 13 -10.63 -24.27 -13.02
C MET A 13 -10.54 -25.05 -14.35
N GLU A 14 -11.58 -24.99 -15.18
CA GLU A 14 -11.63 -25.70 -16.46
C GLU A 14 -10.86 -24.99 -17.60
N HIS A 15 -10.98 -23.67 -17.69
CA HIS A 15 -10.51 -22.91 -18.85
C HIS A 15 -9.44 -21.86 -18.52
N GLY A 16 -9.08 -21.73 -17.25
CA GLY A 16 -8.24 -20.64 -16.76
C GLY A 16 -9.03 -19.35 -16.55
N PRO A 17 -8.45 -18.38 -15.82
CA PRO A 17 -9.13 -17.12 -15.50
C PRO A 17 -9.26 -16.18 -16.71
N GLU A 18 -8.42 -16.35 -17.73
CA GLU A 18 -8.37 -15.52 -18.94
C GLU A 18 -9.70 -15.49 -19.73
N ILE A 19 -10.60 -16.46 -19.50
CA ILE A 19 -11.95 -16.42 -20.09
C ILE A 19 -12.74 -15.17 -19.67
N TYR A 20 -12.40 -14.56 -18.53
CA TYR A 20 -13.03 -13.34 -18.04
C TYR A 20 -12.24 -12.09 -18.37
N ALA A 21 -11.03 -12.17 -18.94
CA ALA A 21 -10.19 -11.00 -19.18
C ALA A 21 -10.88 -10.00 -20.12
N GLY A 22 -10.89 -8.71 -19.74
CA GLY A 22 -11.54 -7.63 -20.48
C GLY A 22 -13.08 -7.61 -20.41
N THR A 23 -13.71 -8.63 -19.83
CA THR A 23 -15.17 -8.73 -19.69
C THR A 23 -15.69 -7.83 -18.56
N ASP A 24 -16.97 -7.97 -18.24
CA ASP A 24 -17.62 -7.32 -17.10
C ASP A 24 -17.34 -8.00 -15.75
N LEU A 25 -16.60 -9.12 -15.76
CA LEU A 25 -16.11 -9.85 -14.59
C LEU A 25 -14.60 -9.69 -14.38
N ASP A 26 -13.93 -8.90 -15.23
CA ASP A 26 -12.55 -8.45 -15.02
C ASP A 26 -12.59 -7.11 -14.27
N VAL A 27 -12.17 -7.13 -13.01
CA VAL A 27 -12.18 -5.95 -12.14
C VAL A 27 -11.32 -4.82 -12.70
N ARG A 28 -10.23 -5.13 -13.39
CA ARG A 28 -9.35 -4.15 -14.03
C ARG A 28 -10.10 -3.40 -15.12
N ALA A 29 -10.82 -4.14 -15.96
CA ALA A 29 -11.64 -3.57 -17.03
C ALA A 29 -12.79 -2.73 -16.48
N VAL A 30 -13.44 -3.17 -15.40
CA VAL A 30 -14.54 -2.43 -14.77
C VAL A 30 -14.05 -1.14 -14.12
N VAL A 31 -12.94 -1.18 -13.36
CA VAL A 31 -12.32 0.01 -12.76
C VAL A 31 -11.88 1.00 -13.85
N ALA A 32 -11.19 0.52 -14.89
CA ALA A 32 -10.69 1.38 -15.98
C ALA A 32 -11.81 2.05 -16.79
N ARG A 33 -12.97 1.38 -16.94
CA ARG A 33 -14.14 1.91 -17.66
C ARG A 33 -15.08 2.74 -16.76
N MET A 34 -14.79 2.86 -15.46
CA MET A 34 -15.66 3.58 -14.53
C MET A 34 -15.75 5.06 -14.92
N PRO A 35 -16.95 5.60 -15.22
CA PRO A 35 -17.10 6.98 -15.63
C PRO A 35 -16.59 7.94 -14.56
N HIS A 36 -15.92 9.01 -14.99
CA HIS A 36 -15.41 10.04 -14.08
C HIS A 36 -16.52 10.61 -13.18
N GLU A 37 -17.71 10.87 -13.73
CA GLU A 37 -18.88 11.37 -12.98
C GLU A 37 -19.38 10.42 -11.88
N VAL A 38 -19.22 9.10 -12.07
CA VAL A 38 -19.58 8.10 -11.07
C VAL A 38 -18.63 8.20 -9.89
N LYS A 39 -17.34 8.37 -10.16
CA LYS A 39 -16.30 8.54 -9.14
C LYS A 39 -16.49 9.86 -8.39
N GLU A 40 -16.54 10.98 -9.11
CA GLU A 40 -16.61 12.34 -8.55
C GLU A 40 -17.84 12.56 -7.66
N HIS A 41 -19.01 12.10 -8.10
CA HIS A 41 -20.24 12.25 -7.33
C HIS A 41 -20.51 11.09 -6.37
N VAL A 42 -19.57 10.12 -6.26
CA VAL A 42 -19.67 8.96 -5.36
C VAL A 42 -20.99 8.20 -5.59
N LEU A 43 -21.30 7.89 -6.85
CA LEU A 43 -22.54 7.20 -7.26
C LEU A 43 -22.40 5.68 -7.05
N LEU A 44 -22.43 5.25 -5.79
CA LEU A 44 -22.17 3.86 -5.40
C LEU A 44 -23.21 2.87 -5.96
N ASP A 45 -24.42 3.32 -6.24
CA ASP A 45 -25.50 2.52 -6.85
C ASP A 45 -25.24 2.18 -8.33
N ARG A 46 -24.31 2.89 -8.98
CA ARG A 46 -23.92 2.67 -10.38
C ARG A 46 -22.78 1.67 -10.56
N VAL A 47 -22.20 1.19 -9.46
CA VAL A 47 -21.08 0.25 -9.47
C VAL A 47 -21.63 -1.18 -9.36
N PRO A 48 -21.17 -2.14 -10.19
CA PRO A 48 -21.69 -3.50 -10.22
C PRO A 48 -21.11 -4.38 -9.10
N TRP A 49 -21.31 -3.98 -7.83
CA TRP A 49 -20.76 -4.67 -6.65
C TRP A 49 -21.11 -6.16 -6.62
N HIS A 50 -22.32 -6.52 -7.06
CA HIS A 50 -22.82 -7.90 -7.03
C HIS A 50 -22.02 -8.88 -7.88
N ARG A 51 -21.21 -8.39 -8.82
CA ARG A 51 -20.33 -9.21 -9.67
C ARG A 51 -19.01 -9.58 -9.02
N PHE A 52 -18.64 -8.87 -7.94
CA PHE A 52 -17.34 -8.98 -7.31
C PHE A 52 -17.52 -9.27 -5.81
N PRO A 53 -17.60 -10.56 -5.42
CA PRO A 53 -17.75 -10.94 -4.02
C PRO A 53 -16.51 -10.54 -3.21
N HIS A 54 -16.74 -10.15 -1.96
CA HIS A 54 -15.70 -9.93 -0.96
C HIS A 54 -15.60 -11.15 -0.02
N ALA A 55 -14.81 -11.05 1.04
CA ALA A 55 -14.50 -12.18 1.91
C ALA A 55 -15.72 -12.88 2.52
N TYR A 56 -16.76 -12.09 2.85
CA TYR A 56 -18.00 -12.58 3.44
C TYR A 56 -19.15 -12.80 2.43
N GLY A 57 -18.86 -12.79 1.12
CA GLY A 57 -19.85 -13.02 0.06
C GLY A 57 -20.21 -11.76 -0.71
N THR A 58 -21.47 -11.69 -1.16
CA THR A 58 -21.99 -10.65 -2.06
C THR A 58 -23.14 -9.92 -1.38
N ASP A 59 -22.83 -8.86 -0.64
CA ASP A 59 -23.84 -7.96 -0.07
C ASP A 59 -23.39 -6.49 -0.20
N ASP A 60 -24.20 -5.55 0.31
CA ASP A 60 -23.89 -4.13 0.20
C ASP A 60 -22.92 -3.62 1.29
N SER A 61 -22.17 -4.49 1.99
CA SER A 61 -21.28 -4.07 3.09
C SER A 61 -20.22 -3.08 2.63
N VAL A 62 -19.64 -3.28 1.44
CA VAL A 62 -18.65 -2.36 0.85
C VAL A 62 -19.25 -0.98 0.55
N PRO A 63 -20.32 -0.83 -0.27
CA PRO A 63 -20.91 0.47 -0.52
C PRO A 63 -21.49 1.13 0.74
N ARG A 64 -22.05 0.38 1.69
CA ARG A 64 -22.49 0.94 2.99
C ARG A 64 -21.31 1.49 3.79
N GLY A 65 -20.18 0.77 3.83
CA GLY A 65 -18.96 1.22 4.47
C GLY A 65 -18.43 2.50 3.84
N LEU A 66 -18.36 2.56 2.51
CA LEU A 66 -17.93 3.75 1.76
C LEU A 66 -18.83 4.97 2.03
N ALA A 67 -20.15 4.77 2.09
CA ALA A 67 -21.07 5.83 2.45
C ALA A 67 -20.86 6.33 3.90
N ALA A 68 -20.57 5.41 4.82
CA ALA A 68 -20.35 5.73 6.23
C ALA A 68 -19.05 6.49 6.51
N LEU A 69 -18.04 6.41 5.63
CA LEU A 69 -16.82 7.24 5.72
C LEU A 69 -17.09 8.75 5.61
N ARG A 70 -18.28 9.13 5.10
CA ARG A 70 -18.72 10.52 4.96
C ARG A 70 -19.52 11.03 6.16
N SER A 71 -19.56 10.27 7.26
CA SER A 71 -20.27 10.67 8.47
C SER A 71 -19.50 11.75 9.25
N ASP A 72 -20.24 12.67 9.87
CA ASP A 72 -19.71 13.63 10.84
C ASP A 72 -19.41 12.98 12.21
N ASP A 73 -19.77 11.70 12.43
CA ASP A 73 -19.42 10.94 13.64
C ASP A 73 -18.08 10.20 13.44
N PRO A 74 -16.97 10.66 14.07
CA PRO A 74 -15.67 10.01 13.90
C PRO A 74 -15.66 8.56 14.39
N ALA A 75 -16.45 8.21 15.41
CA ALA A 75 -16.53 6.83 15.89
C ALA A 75 -17.28 5.93 14.90
N GLN A 76 -18.24 6.48 14.15
CA GLN A 76 -18.88 5.76 13.05
C GLN A 76 -17.90 5.55 11.89
N VAL A 77 -17.11 6.55 11.53
CA VAL A 77 -16.09 6.45 10.49
C VAL A 77 -15.03 5.41 10.85
N GLU A 78 -14.54 5.40 12.09
CA GLU A 78 -13.57 4.42 12.58
C GLU A 78 -14.11 2.98 12.48
N ARG A 79 -15.35 2.75 12.94
CA ARG A 79 -16.00 1.43 12.80
C ARG A 79 -16.17 1.03 11.34
N ALA A 80 -16.60 1.96 10.49
CA ALA A 80 -16.78 1.70 9.06
C ALA A 80 -15.45 1.34 8.39
N LEU A 81 -14.37 2.04 8.71
CA LEU A 81 -13.04 1.77 8.17
C LEU A 81 -12.52 0.40 8.63
N GLY A 82 -12.67 0.04 9.91
CA GLY A 82 -12.28 -1.28 10.41
C GLY A 82 -13.09 -2.42 9.77
N SER A 83 -14.40 -2.22 9.57
CA SER A 83 -15.25 -3.18 8.84
C SER A 83 -14.85 -3.30 7.37
N LEU A 84 -14.56 -2.19 6.69
CA LEU A 84 -14.06 -2.21 5.32
C LEU A 84 -12.76 -3.00 5.24
N TRP A 85 -11.78 -2.70 6.10
CA TRP A 85 -10.51 -3.42 6.14
C TRP A 85 -10.71 -4.93 6.22
N SER A 86 -11.53 -5.38 7.17
CA SER A 86 -11.82 -6.81 7.36
C SER A 86 -12.53 -7.44 6.15
N THR A 87 -13.32 -6.65 5.42
CA THR A 87 -14.14 -7.10 4.29
C THR A 87 -13.33 -7.23 3.00
N VAL A 88 -12.47 -6.24 2.71
CA VAL A 88 -11.77 -6.14 1.41
C VAL A 88 -10.31 -6.58 1.44
N CYS A 89 -9.73 -6.76 2.63
CA CYS A 89 -8.33 -7.15 2.85
C CYS A 89 -8.20 -8.47 3.65
N HIS A 90 -9.21 -9.34 3.59
CA HIS A 90 -9.31 -10.51 4.47
C HIS A 90 -8.12 -11.48 4.30
N GLN A 91 -7.50 -11.85 5.43
CA GLN A 91 -6.33 -12.75 5.49
C GLN A 91 -5.12 -12.31 4.65
N GLY A 92 -4.98 -11.00 4.38
CA GLY A 92 -3.80 -10.52 3.64
C GLY A 92 -4.00 -10.37 2.14
N ALA A 93 -5.16 -10.76 1.59
CA ALA A 93 -5.45 -10.70 0.16
C ALA A 93 -6.45 -9.60 -0.21
N THR A 94 -6.14 -8.86 -1.27
CA THR A 94 -7.01 -7.84 -1.86
C THR A 94 -8.17 -8.48 -2.62
N SER A 95 -9.40 -8.18 -2.20
CA SER A 95 -10.62 -8.59 -2.92
C SER A 95 -10.89 -7.70 -4.14
N PRO A 96 -11.59 -8.20 -5.18
CA PRO A 96 -11.96 -7.38 -6.33
C PRO A 96 -12.91 -6.23 -5.95
N SER A 97 -13.79 -6.42 -4.95
CA SER A 97 -14.62 -5.33 -4.43
C SER A 97 -13.79 -4.23 -3.76
N GLY A 98 -12.65 -4.60 -3.15
CA GLY A 98 -11.67 -3.66 -2.62
C GLY A 98 -11.05 -2.80 -3.71
N ALA A 99 -10.61 -3.41 -4.81
CA ALA A 99 -10.09 -2.68 -5.96
C ALA A 99 -11.11 -1.71 -6.57
N LEU A 100 -12.39 -2.11 -6.65
CA LEU A 100 -13.49 -1.22 -7.07
C LEU A 100 -13.73 -0.04 -6.12
N ALA A 101 -13.40 -0.20 -4.84
CA ALA A 101 -13.58 0.82 -3.82
C ALA A 101 -12.51 1.92 -3.88
N VAL A 102 -11.31 1.64 -4.40
CA VAL A 102 -10.15 2.56 -4.40
C VAL A 102 -10.49 3.97 -4.90
N PRO A 103 -11.18 4.18 -6.03
CA PRO A 103 -11.48 5.53 -6.49
C PRO A 103 -12.34 6.34 -5.50
N PHE A 104 -13.22 5.69 -4.75
CA PHE A 104 -14.07 6.35 -3.75
C PHE A 104 -13.32 6.61 -2.45
N LEU A 105 -12.45 5.67 -2.03
CA LEU A 105 -11.56 5.84 -0.89
C LEU A 105 -10.61 7.03 -1.09
N LEU A 106 -10.04 7.19 -2.29
CA LEU A 106 -9.21 8.34 -2.64
C LEU A 106 -9.95 9.66 -2.46
N ARG A 107 -11.21 9.73 -2.89
CA ARG A 107 -12.06 10.94 -2.75
C ARG A 107 -12.45 11.20 -1.29
N ALA A 108 -12.73 10.15 -0.52
CA ALA A 108 -12.97 10.30 0.92
C ALA A 108 -11.73 10.82 1.66
N ALA A 109 -10.54 10.35 1.31
CA ALA A 109 -9.28 10.84 1.89
C ALA A 109 -8.92 12.27 1.43
N ALA A 110 -9.36 12.69 0.24
CA ALA A 110 -9.12 14.01 -0.31
C ALA A 110 -9.91 15.12 0.41
N ASP A 111 -11.07 14.80 0.97
CA ASP A 111 -11.92 15.76 1.65
C ASP A 111 -11.26 16.21 2.99
N PRO A 112 -10.86 17.49 3.13
CA PRO A 112 -10.21 17.98 4.34
C PRO A 112 -11.10 17.96 5.58
N SER A 113 -12.43 17.86 5.40
CA SER A 113 -13.40 17.78 6.49
C SER A 113 -13.68 16.35 6.96
N ALA A 114 -13.28 15.35 6.18
CA ALA A 114 -13.54 13.95 6.50
C ALA A 114 -12.70 13.47 7.71
N HIS A 115 -13.30 12.60 8.51
CA HIS A 115 -12.59 11.85 9.54
C HIS A 115 -11.87 10.64 8.91
N GLY A 116 -10.88 10.06 9.61
CA GLY A 116 -10.26 8.79 9.20
C GLY A 116 -9.46 8.85 7.88
N ARG A 117 -9.07 10.03 7.39
CA ARG A 117 -8.35 10.22 6.12
C ARG A 117 -7.04 9.41 6.06
N ALA A 118 -6.25 9.41 7.13
CA ALA A 118 -5.00 8.64 7.21
C ALA A 118 -5.23 7.13 7.01
N GLY A 119 -6.12 6.53 7.81
CA GLY A 119 -6.46 5.11 7.68
C GLY A 119 -7.12 4.76 6.34
N THR A 120 -7.83 5.71 5.72
CA THR A 120 -8.39 5.53 4.37
C THR A 120 -7.29 5.45 3.31
N LEU A 121 -6.26 6.29 3.39
CA LEU A 121 -5.08 6.23 2.51
C LEU A 121 -4.27 4.95 2.71
N GLU A 122 -4.13 4.52 3.97
CA GLU A 122 -3.49 3.24 4.28
C GLU A 122 -4.26 2.08 3.65
N LEU A 123 -5.59 2.07 3.74
CA LEU A 123 -6.41 1.04 3.09
C LEU A 123 -6.21 1.04 1.57
N VAL A 124 -6.16 2.21 0.93
CA VAL A 124 -5.85 2.32 -0.51
C VAL A 124 -4.49 1.70 -0.83
N ALA A 125 -3.46 2.02 -0.05
CA ALA A 125 -2.12 1.50 -0.27
C ALA A 125 -2.07 -0.03 -0.09
N GLU A 126 -2.77 -0.56 0.90
CA GLU A 126 -2.84 -2.00 1.16
C GLU A 126 -3.58 -2.75 0.06
N LEU A 127 -4.69 -2.21 -0.44
CA LEU A 127 -5.42 -2.80 -1.58
C LEU A 127 -4.58 -2.85 -2.86
N ALA A 128 -3.56 -2.01 -2.98
CA ALA A 128 -2.66 -1.95 -4.12
C ALA A 128 -1.39 -2.82 -3.94
N ARG A 129 -1.40 -3.76 -2.97
CA ARG A 129 -0.30 -4.69 -2.68
C ARG A 129 -0.78 -6.15 -2.69
N PRO A 130 0.11 -7.09 -3.07
CA PRO A 130 -0.22 -8.52 -3.14
C PRO A 130 -0.38 -9.20 -1.78
N GLU A 131 0.30 -8.72 -0.74
CA GLU A 131 0.19 -9.22 0.63
C GLU A 131 0.18 -8.03 1.59
N HIS A 132 -0.78 -7.97 2.52
CA HIS A 132 -0.98 -6.83 3.44
C HIS A 132 0.06 -6.68 4.55
N PHE A 133 1.04 -7.59 4.63
CA PHE A 133 2.06 -7.57 5.67
C PHE A 133 3.45 -7.59 5.06
N GLY A 134 4.24 -6.57 5.39
CA GLY A 134 5.66 -6.58 5.08
C GLY A 134 6.33 -7.70 5.90
N ASP A 135 7.02 -8.63 5.26
CA ASP A 135 7.78 -9.66 5.98
C ASP A 135 9.09 -9.10 6.60
N GLY A 136 9.37 -7.81 6.37
CA GLY A 136 10.58 -7.10 6.76
C GLY A 136 11.84 -7.60 6.06
N THR A 137 11.70 -8.46 5.05
CA THR A 137 12.82 -9.03 4.30
C THR A 137 13.23 -8.12 3.15
N ARG A 138 14.44 -8.34 2.61
CA ARG A 138 14.93 -7.68 1.40
C ARG A 138 13.94 -7.87 0.25
N ALA A 139 13.38 -9.07 0.15
CA ALA A 139 12.51 -9.45 -0.95
C ALA A 139 11.10 -8.86 -0.81
N GLY A 140 10.63 -8.55 0.41
CA GLY A 140 9.27 -8.12 0.68
C GLY A 140 9.07 -6.66 1.05
N LEU A 141 10.00 -6.01 1.77
CA LEU A 141 9.77 -4.71 2.39
C LEU A 141 9.30 -3.62 1.40
N LEU A 142 9.94 -3.53 0.23
CA LEU A 142 9.58 -2.58 -0.84
C LEU A 142 8.95 -3.29 -2.05
N ARG A 143 8.39 -4.48 -1.84
CA ARG A 143 7.73 -5.24 -2.92
C ARG A 143 6.33 -4.68 -3.18
N SER A 144 6.00 -4.66 -4.46
CA SER A 144 4.78 -4.06 -5.00
C SER A 144 4.00 -5.02 -5.91
N THR A 145 4.68 -6.05 -6.40
CA THR A 145 4.16 -7.06 -7.32
C THR A 145 4.52 -8.45 -6.79
N GLU A 146 3.76 -9.45 -7.18
CA GLU A 146 3.96 -10.84 -6.79
C GLU A 146 4.01 -11.70 -8.04
N ASP A 147 5.05 -12.53 -8.15
CA ASP A 147 5.23 -13.43 -9.30
C ASP A 147 4.40 -14.71 -9.13
N ARG A 148 4.03 -15.04 -7.88
CA ARG A 148 3.16 -16.17 -7.58
C ARG A 148 1.72 -15.87 -7.97
N VAL A 149 1.05 -16.89 -8.52
CA VAL A 149 -0.40 -16.85 -8.69
C VAL A 149 -1.06 -17.00 -7.32
N LEU A 150 -1.70 -15.92 -6.86
CA LEU A 150 -2.49 -15.88 -5.63
C LEU A 150 -3.98 -15.81 -5.96
N TRP A 151 -4.76 -16.54 -5.18
CA TRP A 151 -6.22 -16.62 -5.27
C TRP A 151 -6.81 -16.14 -3.96
N ASP A 152 -7.89 -15.36 -4.02
CA ASP A 152 -8.66 -15.01 -2.83
C ASP A 152 -9.53 -16.19 -2.38
N ASN A 153 -10.27 -16.00 -1.29
CA ASN A 153 -11.14 -17.04 -0.75
C ASN A 153 -12.36 -17.38 -1.64
N ASN A 154 -12.64 -16.55 -2.65
CA ASN A 154 -13.69 -16.76 -3.65
C ASN A 154 -13.13 -17.35 -4.96
N GLY A 155 -11.84 -17.68 -5.02
CA GLY A 155 -11.20 -18.19 -6.24
C GLY A 155 -11.04 -17.12 -7.32
N TYR A 156 -11.03 -15.84 -6.95
CA TYR A 156 -10.66 -14.72 -7.82
C TYR A 156 -9.14 -14.50 -7.79
N LEU A 157 -8.58 -14.04 -8.90
CA LEU A 157 -7.16 -13.74 -8.98
C LEU A 157 -6.82 -12.47 -8.20
N VAL A 158 -6.04 -12.60 -7.12
CA VAL A 158 -5.58 -11.46 -6.32
C VAL A 158 -4.79 -10.48 -7.17
N HIS A 159 -3.98 -10.98 -8.12
CA HIS A 159 -3.18 -10.12 -8.97
C HIS A 159 -4.03 -9.20 -9.88
N TRP A 160 -5.23 -9.63 -10.31
CA TRP A 160 -6.14 -8.74 -11.05
C TRP A 160 -6.70 -7.64 -10.16
N SER A 161 -7.05 -7.96 -8.92
CA SER A 161 -7.52 -6.97 -7.94
C SER A 161 -6.41 -5.96 -7.62
N VAL A 162 -5.19 -6.43 -7.39
CA VAL A 162 -4.03 -5.57 -7.10
C VAL A 162 -3.68 -4.70 -8.30
N GLU A 163 -3.65 -5.25 -9.52
CA GLU A 163 -3.43 -4.48 -10.75
C GLU A 163 -4.48 -3.37 -10.89
N ALA A 164 -5.77 -3.69 -10.72
CA ALA A 164 -6.86 -2.72 -10.79
C ALA A 164 -6.72 -1.60 -9.73
N ALA A 165 -6.32 -1.94 -8.51
CA ALA A 165 -6.09 -0.97 -7.44
C ALA A 165 -4.90 -0.04 -7.77
N ARG A 166 -3.79 -0.59 -8.24
CA ARG A 166 -2.60 0.18 -8.64
C ARG A 166 -2.87 1.10 -9.83
N ASP A 167 -3.67 0.63 -10.78
CA ASP A 167 -4.13 1.42 -11.92
C ASP A 167 -5.07 2.56 -11.48
N ALA A 168 -5.97 2.30 -10.52
CA ALA A 168 -6.81 3.35 -9.94
C ALA A 168 -5.99 4.42 -9.22
N VAL A 169 -4.99 4.01 -8.43
CA VAL A 169 -4.01 4.92 -7.79
C VAL A 169 -3.29 5.76 -8.84
N ALA A 170 -2.85 5.16 -9.94
CA ALA A 170 -2.17 5.88 -11.02
C ALA A 170 -3.10 6.84 -11.77
N ALA A 171 -4.34 6.44 -12.03
CA ALA A 171 -5.33 7.23 -12.76
C ALA A 171 -5.79 8.46 -11.97
N ASP A 172 -5.93 8.33 -10.65
CA ASP A 172 -6.34 9.43 -9.75
C ASP A 172 -5.13 9.98 -8.95
N ALA A 173 -3.90 9.83 -9.46
CA ALA A 173 -2.66 10.21 -8.76
C ALA A 173 -2.60 11.70 -8.38
N ASP A 174 -3.29 12.58 -9.12
CA ASP A 174 -3.37 14.02 -8.81
C ASP A 174 -3.94 14.29 -7.41
N ILE A 175 -4.88 13.46 -6.95
CA ILE A 175 -5.43 13.54 -5.59
C ILE A 175 -4.30 13.34 -4.58
N LEU A 176 -3.58 12.22 -4.70
CA LEU A 176 -2.51 11.87 -3.76
C LEU A 176 -1.32 12.84 -3.83
N LEU A 177 -0.98 13.33 -5.03
CA LEU A 177 0.06 14.34 -5.22
C LEU A 177 -0.27 15.63 -4.47
N SER A 178 -1.54 16.05 -4.42
CA SER A 178 -1.96 17.20 -3.64
C SER A 178 -1.83 16.98 -2.12
N LEU A 179 -2.00 15.74 -1.67
CA LEU A 179 -1.88 15.37 -0.26
C LEU A 179 -0.42 15.33 0.24
N LEU A 180 0.57 15.37 -0.67
CA LEU A 180 1.97 15.53 -0.27
C LEU A 180 2.21 16.88 0.43
N ASP A 181 1.39 17.90 0.18
CA ASP A 181 1.49 19.20 0.85
C ASP A 181 0.37 19.43 1.89
N ASP A 182 -0.30 18.36 2.34
CA ASP A 182 -1.30 18.45 3.41
C ASP A 182 -0.64 18.98 4.70
N PRO A 183 -1.28 19.92 5.44
CA PRO A 183 -0.71 20.46 6.67
C PRO A 183 -0.49 19.40 7.75
N VAL A 184 -1.26 18.31 7.72
CA VAL A 184 -1.18 17.22 8.71
C VAL A 184 -0.14 16.18 8.28
N PRO A 185 0.95 15.97 9.04
CA PRO A 185 2.00 15.01 8.69
C PRO A 185 1.47 13.56 8.56
N ASP A 186 0.50 13.21 9.38
CA ASP A 186 -0.19 11.92 9.39
C ASP A 186 -1.03 11.67 8.13
N ILE A 187 -1.20 12.68 7.26
CA ILE A 187 -1.79 12.54 5.93
C ILE A 187 -0.70 12.40 4.87
N ARG A 188 0.37 13.21 4.96
CA ARG A 188 1.49 13.18 4.01
C ARG A 188 2.16 11.81 3.96
N SER A 189 2.35 11.16 5.12
CA SER A 189 3.02 9.87 5.23
C SER A 189 2.24 8.72 4.52
N PRO A 190 0.96 8.46 4.84
CA PRO A 190 0.13 7.52 4.06
C PRO A 190 -0.03 7.89 2.58
N ALA A 191 -0.06 9.18 2.22
CA ALA A 191 -0.09 9.60 0.82
C ALA A 191 1.17 9.13 0.06
N CYS A 192 2.36 9.22 0.69
CA CYS A 192 3.59 8.66 0.13
C CYS A 192 3.47 7.13 -0.05
N TYR A 193 2.90 6.45 0.95
CA TYR A 193 2.72 4.99 0.94
C TYR A 193 1.77 4.52 -0.17
N ALA A 194 0.68 5.23 -0.40
CA ALA A 194 -0.25 4.99 -1.51
C ALA A 194 0.38 5.32 -2.87
N LEU A 195 1.07 6.46 -3.02
CA LEU A 195 1.73 6.83 -4.28
C LEU A 195 2.79 5.81 -4.72
N ALA A 196 3.46 5.16 -3.76
CA ALA A 196 4.47 4.15 -4.04
C ALA A 196 3.92 2.89 -4.72
N THR A 197 2.60 2.67 -4.74
CA THR A 197 1.96 1.51 -5.38
C THR A 197 1.46 1.81 -6.80
N ALA A 198 1.55 3.06 -7.28
CA ALA A 198 1.04 3.43 -8.60
C ALA A 198 1.70 2.63 -9.74
N SER A 199 0.90 2.04 -10.63
CA SER A 199 1.40 1.34 -11.82
C SER A 199 1.85 2.30 -12.95
N GLY A 200 1.37 3.54 -12.91
CA GLY A 200 1.59 4.57 -13.93
C GLY A 200 2.07 5.90 -13.34
N ALA A 201 2.43 6.85 -14.22
CA ALA A 201 2.92 8.19 -13.85
C ALA A 201 4.15 8.21 -12.91
N VAL A 202 4.84 7.09 -12.71
CA VAL A 202 5.92 6.93 -11.71
C VAL A 202 7.03 7.97 -11.83
N GLY A 203 7.39 8.43 -13.03
CA GLY A 203 8.39 9.50 -13.20
C GLY A 203 7.94 10.84 -12.60
N ARG A 204 6.67 11.20 -12.78
CA ARG A 204 6.06 12.40 -12.18
C ARG A 204 5.92 12.26 -10.67
N ILE A 205 5.48 11.09 -10.21
CA ILE A 205 5.34 10.78 -8.79
C ILE A 205 6.70 10.84 -8.08
N SER A 206 7.72 10.18 -8.63
CA SER A 206 9.08 10.20 -8.09
C SER A 206 9.64 11.62 -8.03
N ALA A 207 9.44 12.44 -9.06
CA ALA A 207 9.84 13.85 -9.04
C ALA A 207 9.17 14.63 -7.89
N ALA A 208 7.85 14.49 -7.73
CA ALA A 208 7.10 15.15 -6.65
C ALA A 208 7.56 14.69 -5.25
N LEU A 209 7.83 13.40 -5.05
CA LEU A 209 8.38 12.87 -3.79
C LEU A 209 9.77 13.44 -3.50
N HIS A 210 10.64 13.55 -4.51
CA HIS A 210 11.94 14.20 -4.36
C HIS A 210 11.81 15.70 -4.04
N ASP A 211 10.87 16.41 -4.66
CA ASP A 211 10.62 17.82 -4.40
C ASP A 211 10.13 18.02 -2.97
N ARG A 212 9.17 17.22 -2.52
CA ARG A 212 8.69 17.23 -1.13
C ARG A 212 9.81 16.90 -0.12
N PHE A 213 10.65 15.90 -0.41
CA PHE A 213 11.75 15.51 0.47
C PHE A 213 12.77 16.63 0.72
N ARG A 214 12.96 17.56 -0.22
CA ARG A 214 13.92 18.69 -0.05
C ARG A 214 13.46 19.71 0.99
N VAL A 215 12.17 19.78 1.27
CA VAL A 215 11.56 20.80 2.15
C VAL A 215 10.82 20.20 3.34
N GLU A 216 10.83 18.87 3.49
CA GLU A 216 10.11 18.20 4.58
C GLU A 216 10.86 18.29 5.91
N GLU A 217 10.15 18.79 6.91
CA GLU A 217 10.68 18.99 8.26
C GLU A 217 10.28 17.84 9.20
N GLU A 218 9.19 17.14 8.91
CA GLU A 218 8.67 16.06 9.75
C GLU A 218 9.44 14.75 9.57
N PRO A 219 10.07 14.22 10.63
CA PRO A 219 10.95 13.06 10.52
C PRO A 219 10.28 11.81 9.92
N ALA A 220 9.09 11.42 10.40
CA ALA A 220 8.38 10.24 9.90
C ALA A 220 8.00 10.38 8.42
N VAL A 221 7.68 11.60 7.98
CA VAL A 221 7.38 11.90 6.57
C VAL A 221 8.66 11.82 5.73
N ARG A 222 9.81 12.33 6.22
CA ARG A 222 11.10 12.16 5.54
C ARG A 222 11.45 10.70 5.31
N ALA A 223 11.27 9.84 6.32
CA ALA A 223 11.49 8.40 6.17
C ALA A 223 10.53 7.78 5.14
N SER A 224 9.25 8.14 5.19
CA SER A 224 8.22 7.68 4.24
C SER A 224 8.52 8.08 2.80
N LEU A 225 8.99 9.32 2.57
CA LEU A 225 9.41 9.79 1.26
C LEU A 225 10.59 8.97 0.71
N VAL A 226 11.58 8.67 1.55
CA VAL A 226 12.75 7.86 1.14
C VAL A 226 12.33 6.44 0.76
N LEU A 227 11.47 5.81 1.56
CA LEU A 227 10.97 4.45 1.28
C LEU A 227 10.07 4.42 0.04
N ALA A 228 9.22 5.43 -0.17
CA ALA A 228 8.40 5.58 -1.37
C ALA A 228 9.27 5.68 -2.63
N ILE A 229 10.30 6.53 -2.62
CA ILE A 229 11.24 6.68 -3.73
C ILE A 229 11.98 5.36 -3.97
N GLY A 230 12.45 4.70 -2.91
CA GLY A 230 13.10 3.39 -3.00
C GLY A 230 12.21 2.32 -3.62
N GLN A 231 10.93 2.30 -3.25
CA GLN A 231 9.95 1.35 -3.78
C GLN A 231 9.72 1.56 -5.28
N LEU A 232 9.47 2.80 -5.71
CA LEU A 232 9.31 3.13 -7.12
C LEU A 232 10.58 2.84 -7.95
N ALA A 233 11.75 3.08 -7.38
CA ALA A 233 13.02 2.76 -8.03
C ALA A 233 13.24 1.25 -8.20
N ARG A 234 12.82 0.45 -7.22
CA ARG A 234 12.90 -1.01 -7.29
C ARG A 234 12.06 -1.56 -8.43
N GLU A 235 10.84 -1.08 -8.60
CA GLU A 235 9.95 -1.50 -9.70
C GLU A 235 10.53 -1.20 -11.09
N ARG A 236 11.30 -0.11 -11.21
CA ARG A 236 11.90 0.32 -12.47
C ARG A 236 13.34 -0.18 -12.69
N ALA A 237 13.91 -0.87 -11.71
CA ALA A 237 15.34 -1.19 -11.67
C ALA A 237 16.23 0.05 -11.93
N ASP A 238 15.90 1.19 -11.31
CA ASP A 238 16.64 2.44 -11.50
C ASP A 238 17.96 2.45 -10.70
N GLY A 239 19.07 2.27 -11.39
CA GLY A 239 20.42 2.27 -10.80
C GLY A 239 20.82 3.60 -10.13
N HIS A 240 20.21 4.73 -10.46
CA HIS A 240 20.53 6.02 -9.81
C HIS A 240 20.06 6.04 -8.35
N ALA A 241 18.97 5.35 -8.04
CA ALA A 241 18.44 5.28 -6.68
C ALA A 241 19.38 4.55 -5.73
N VAL A 242 20.19 3.59 -6.22
CA VAL A 242 21.21 2.91 -5.41
C VAL A 242 22.27 3.90 -4.92
N ALA A 243 22.77 4.76 -5.81
CA ALA A 243 23.75 5.78 -5.44
C ALA A 243 23.15 6.84 -4.51
N TRP A 244 21.91 7.28 -4.79
CA TRP A 244 21.20 8.25 -3.96
C TRP A 244 20.95 7.73 -2.54
N THR A 245 20.36 6.53 -2.39
CA THR A 245 20.12 5.89 -1.08
C THR A 245 21.41 5.63 -0.31
N ARG A 246 22.50 5.25 -1.01
CA ARG A 246 23.83 5.15 -0.41
C ARG A 246 24.33 6.48 0.15
N GLY A 247 24.15 7.56 -0.61
CA GLY A 247 24.46 8.92 -0.14
C GLY A 247 23.67 9.30 1.11
N LEU A 248 22.40 8.92 1.20
CA LEU A 248 21.56 9.21 2.37
C LEU A 248 22.07 8.56 3.65
N TRP A 249 22.39 7.26 3.63
CA TRP A 249 22.78 6.56 4.86
C TRP A 249 24.24 6.78 5.26
N SER A 250 25.12 7.07 4.29
CA SER A 250 26.55 7.29 4.54
C SER A 250 26.92 8.70 5.00
N ASP A 251 26.08 9.71 4.73
CA ASP A 251 26.32 11.08 5.16
C ASP A 251 25.96 11.26 6.65
N PRO A 252 26.96 11.47 7.54
CA PRO A 252 26.72 11.60 8.98
C PRO A 252 26.01 12.91 9.36
N ALA A 253 25.94 13.90 8.45
CA ALA A 253 25.19 15.13 8.69
C ALA A 253 23.69 14.94 8.51
N ARG A 254 23.24 13.81 7.96
CA ARG A 254 21.81 13.52 7.77
C ARG A 254 21.16 13.06 9.08
N PRO A 255 19.89 13.44 9.32
CA PRO A 255 19.11 12.92 10.44
C PRO A 255 19.01 11.38 10.44
N ALA A 256 18.85 10.79 11.62
CA ALA A 256 18.85 9.34 11.83
C ALA A 256 17.80 8.62 10.96
N GLU A 257 16.58 9.15 10.89
CA GLU A 257 15.47 8.55 10.15
C GLU A 257 15.69 8.58 8.63
N VAL A 258 16.39 9.59 8.11
CA VAL A 258 16.80 9.64 6.70
C VAL A 258 17.87 8.60 6.43
N ARG A 259 18.83 8.44 7.35
CA ARG A 259 19.90 7.44 7.24
C ARG A 259 19.33 6.02 7.31
N VAL A 260 18.40 5.76 8.23
CA VAL A 260 17.71 4.47 8.36
C VAL A 260 16.83 4.17 7.14
N GLY A 261 16.01 5.12 6.70
CA GLY A 261 15.21 4.97 5.48
C GLY A 261 16.08 4.70 4.26
N GLY A 262 17.19 5.43 4.12
CA GLY A 262 18.18 5.24 3.05
C GLY A 262 18.84 3.87 3.11
N ALA A 263 19.17 3.38 4.29
CA ALA A 263 19.74 2.05 4.50
C ALA A 263 18.77 0.93 4.09
N LEU A 264 17.51 1.01 4.53
CA LEU A 264 16.45 0.05 4.19
C LEU A 264 16.16 0.04 2.68
N ALA A 265 16.04 1.23 2.08
CA ALA A 265 15.82 1.37 0.65
C ALA A 265 17.00 0.83 -0.15
N TRP A 266 18.24 1.22 0.18
CA TRP A 266 19.45 0.71 -0.46
C TRP A 266 19.52 -0.82 -0.39
N TRP A 267 19.27 -1.40 0.78
CA TRP A 267 19.29 -2.85 0.99
C TRP A 267 18.28 -3.60 0.11
N CYS A 268 17.13 -2.99 -0.17
CA CYS A 268 16.09 -3.53 -1.04
C CYS A 268 16.37 -3.33 -2.54
N LEU A 269 17.34 -2.50 -2.91
CA LEU A 269 17.70 -2.18 -4.29
C LEU A 269 18.94 -2.93 -4.79
N VAL A 270 19.67 -3.60 -3.91
CA VAL A 270 20.89 -4.34 -4.25
C VAL A 270 20.86 -5.77 -3.70
N ASP A 271 21.55 -6.67 -4.40
CA ASP A 271 21.76 -8.05 -3.94
C ASP A 271 23.03 -8.21 -3.09
N ASP A 272 23.89 -7.19 -3.06
CA ASP A 272 25.17 -7.20 -2.35
C ASP A 272 25.03 -7.54 -0.85
N PRO A 273 26.03 -8.18 -0.23
CA PRO A 273 26.06 -8.35 1.22
C PRO A 273 26.10 -6.99 1.92
N VAL A 274 25.54 -6.92 3.13
CA VAL A 274 25.52 -5.69 3.94
C VAL A 274 26.95 -5.27 4.28
N PRO A 275 27.41 -4.08 3.81
CA PRO A 275 28.76 -3.58 4.07
C PRO A 275 29.01 -3.34 5.57
N ALA A 276 30.26 -3.44 6.00
CA ALA A 276 30.63 -3.17 7.39
C ALA A 276 30.32 -1.73 7.81
N GLU A 277 30.45 -0.79 6.88
CA GLU A 277 30.11 0.62 7.08
C GLU A 277 28.62 0.79 7.36
N LEU A 278 27.76 0.11 6.58
CA LEU A 278 26.31 0.17 6.80
C LEU A 278 25.94 -0.43 8.17
N ARG A 279 26.57 -1.54 8.57
CA ARG A 279 26.36 -2.11 9.90
C ARG A 279 26.74 -1.12 11.00
N ALA A 280 27.90 -0.47 10.91
CA ALA A 280 28.34 0.53 11.87
C ALA A 280 27.40 1.75 11.93
N VAL A 281 26.86 2.17 10.78
CA VAL A 281 25.83 3.23 10.73
C VAL A 281 24.58 2.79 11.49
N LEU A 282 24.06 1.59 11.23
CA LEU A 282 22.85 1.10 11.89
C LEU A 282 23.03 0.95 13.40
N ASP A 283 24.20 0.47 13.86
CA ASP A 283 24.53 0.37 15.29
C ASP A 283 24.54 1.74 15.99
N ASP A 284 24.85 2.82 15.26
CA ASP A 284 24.88 4.21 15.76
C ASP A 284 23.48 4.86 15.73
N VAL A 285 22.71 4.69 14.66
CA VAL A 285 21.46 5.46 14.43
C VAL A 285 20.18 4.73 14.85
N VAL A 286 20.20 3.41 15.01
CA VAL A 286 19.02 2.63 15.41
C VAL A 286 18.95 2.59 16.93
N THR A 287 18.45 3.68 17.51
CA THR A 287 18.18 3.84 18.94
C THR A 287 16.70 3.58 19.26
N ASP A 288 16.35 3.50 20.54
CA ASP A 288 14.95 3.40 20.98
C ASP A 288 14.09 4.57 20.50
N ASP A 289 14.67 5.78 20.40
CA ASP A 289 13.98 6.96 19.86
C ASP A 289 13.69 6.80 18.37
N THR A 290 14.68 6.34 17.59
CA THR A 290 14.49 6.07 16.16
C THR A 290 13.48 4.95 15.93
N VAL A 291 13.48 3.90 16.77
CA VAL A 291 12.48 2.82 16.70
C VAL A 291 11.08 3.35 16.97
N ARG A 292 10.88 4.17 18.02
CA ARG A 292 9.58 4.80 18.31
C ARG A 292 9.10 5.69 17.17
N LEU A 293 9.97 6.55 16.65
CA LEU A 293 9.68 7.43 15.52
C LEU A 293 9.29 6.64 14.27
N MET A 294 10.02 5.57 13.97
CA MET A 294 9.78 4.76 12.79
C MET A 294 8.54 3.87 12.92
N ALA A 295 7.97 3.70 14.12
CA ALA A 295 6.74 2.91 14.31
C ALA A 295 5.54 3.52 13.56
N ASP A 296 5.51 4.85 13.39
CA ASP A 296 4.46 5.57 12.66
C ASP A 296 4.69 5.58 11.13
N VAL A 297 5.81 5.05 10.65
CA VAL A 297 6.10 4.94 9.21
C VAL A 297 5.32 3.75 8.63
N PRO A 298 4.49 3.95 7.59
CA PRO A 298 3.58 2.91 7.09
C PRO A 298 4.26 1.57 6.77
N TRP A 299 5.43 1.59 6.14
CA TRP A 299 6.21 0.39 5.85
C TRP A 299 6.63 -0.38 7.10
N MET A 300 6.93 0.30 8.21
CA MET A 300 7.33 -0.37 9.46
C MET A 300 6.11 -0.94 10.17
N ARG A 301 5.01 -0.19 10.22
CA ARG A 301 3.74 -0.64 10.78
C ARG A 301 3.19 -1.84 10.02
N ALA A 302 3.34 -1.88 8.69
CA ALA A 302 2.99 -3.03 7.87
C ALA A 302 3.83 -4.29 8.20
N VAL A 303 5.03 -4.13 8.76
CA VAL A 303 5.88 -5.25 9.23
C VAL A 303 5.52 -5.69 10.63
N ASP A 304 5.15 -4.74 11.49
CA ASP A 304 4.66 -5.00 12.83
C ASP A 304 3.87 -3.80 13.37
N GLU A 305 2.58 -4.01 13.59
CA GLU A 305 1.67 -3.00 14.13
C GLU A 305 1.94 -2.65 15.61
N HIS A 306 2.72 -3.47 16.31
CA HIS A 306 3.08 -3.29 17.71
C HIS A 306 4.38 -2.48 17.91
N GLY A 307 4.90 -1.86 16.85
CA GLY A 307 6.05 -0.94 16.90
C GLY A 307 7.42 -1.60 16.76
N ALA A 308 7.51 -2.91 16.54
CA ALA A 308 8.79 -3.61 16.35
C ALA A 308 9.26 -3.65 14.88
N GLY A 309 8.58 -2.94 13.97
CA GLY A 309 8.80 -3.03 12.52
C GLY A 309 10.24 -2.75 12.10
N LEU A 310 10.82 -1.64 12.59
CA LEU A 310 12.22 -1.29 12.30
C LEU A 310 13.19 -2.36 12.82
N THR A 311 13.02 -2.78 14.07
CA THR A 311 13.86 -3.80 14.71
C THR A 311 13.84 -5.10 13.92
N ARG A 312 12.66 -5.52 13.44
CA ARG A 312 12.52 -6.71 12.58
C ARG A 312 13.25 -6.52 11.25
N CYS A 313 13.06 -5.39 10.58
CA CYS A 313 13.73 -5.11 9.30
C CYS A 313 15.26 -5.11 9.43
N VAL A 314 15.80 -4.45 10.46
CA VAL A 314 17.25 -4.41 10.73
C VAL A 314 17.78 -5.81 11.08
N ALA A 315 17.05 -6.58 11.88
CA ALA A 315 17.43 -7.96 12.20
C ALA A 315 17.49 -8.84 10.94
N ARG A 316 16.50 -8.71 10.03
CA ARG A 316 16.48 -9.41 8.73
C ARG A 316 17.62 -8.96 7.82
N MET A 317 17.92 -7.68 7.80
CA MET A 317 19.03 -7.11 7.03
C MET A 317 20.38 -7.66 7.49
N LEU A 318 20.63 -7.66 8.80
CA LEU A 318 21.93 -8.07 9.34
C LEU A 318 22.09 -9.59 9.46
N ARG A 319 20.99 -10.36 9.44
CA ARG A 319 20.95 -11.82 9.58
C ARG A 319 19.96 -12.46 8.59
N PRO A 320 20.23 -12.42 7.27
CA PRO A 320 19.30 -12.91 6.26
C PRO A 320 18.96 -14.40 6.38
N ASP A 321 19.89 -15.23 6.92
CA ASP A 321 19.69 -16.68 7.08
C ASP A 321 19.00 -17.09 8.40
N ALA A 322 18.67 -16.13 9.27
CA ALA A 322 17.98 -16.43 10.52
C ALA A 322 16.52 -16.82 10.25
N ARG A 323 16.11 -18.03 10.65
CA ARG A 323 14.70 -18.46 10.56
C ARG A 323 13.79 -17.44 11.26
N PRO A 324 12.58 -17.17 10.73
CA PRO A 324 11.59 -16.37 11.44
C PRO A 324 11.40 -16.93 12.85
N VAL A 325 11.52 -16.07 13.86
CA VAL A 325 10.97 -16.40 15.18
C VAL A 325 9.46 -16.29 15.01
N VAL A 326 8.80 -17.43 14.84
CA VAL A 326 7.33 -17.50 14.85
C VAL A 326 6.91 -17.11 16.26
N ALA A 327 6.32 -15.93 16.42
CA ALA A 327 5.63 -15.58 17.66
C ALA A 327 4.49 -16.61 17.85
N PRO A 328 4.27 -17.13 19.06
CA PRO A 328 3.15 -18.01 19.31
C PRO A 328 1.84 -17.29 18.96
N ASP A 329 0.95 -18.03 18.31
CA ASP A 329 -0.41 -17.61 17.99
C ASP A 329 -1.07 -17.03 19.26
N PRO A 330 -1.60 -15.79 19.25
CA PRO A 330 -2.31 -15.22 20.40
C PRO A 330 -3.66 -15.91 20.68
N SER A 331 -4.00 -16.97 19.94
CA SER A 331 -5.23 -17.76 20.06
C SER A 331 -5.11 -19.00 20.98
N VAL A 332 -4.33 -18.93 22.07
CA VAL A 332 -4.37 -19.92 23.17
C VAL A 332 -4.61 -19.23 24.50
#